data_AF-A0A4P8KU97-F1
#
_entry.id   AF-A0A4P8KU97-F1
#
_cell.length_a   1.000
_cell.length_b   1.000
_cell.length_c   1.000
_cell.angle_alpha   90.00
_cell.angle_beta   90.00
_cell.angle_gamma   90.00
#
_symmetry.space_group_name_H-M   'P 1'
#
loop_
_entity.id
_entity.type
_entity.pdbx_description
1 polymer ?
#
loop_
_entity_poly.entity_id
_entity_poly.type
_entity_poly.pdbx_seq_one_letter_code
_entity_poly.pdbx_strand_id
1 'polypeptide(L)' 'MGARETVLSAATELGCPVCREGAYSGGQPRFVTSTSPVDLLYRCEVCHTWWFDNSRGLRPMTDEEARERFPNEVGND' A
#
# COMPACT_ATOMS: atom_id res chain seq x y z
N MET A 1 -14.07 -17.80 -8.96
CA MET A 1 -12.81 -17.03 -8.94
C MET A 1 -13.09 -15.67 -9.57
N GLY A 2 -12.60 -14.53 -9.06
CA GLY A 2 -12.72 -13.27 -9.83
C GLY A 2 -12.96 -11.94 -9.11
N ALA A 3 -12.90 -11.85 -7.77
CA ALA A 3 -13.02 -10.55 -7.09
C ALA A 3 -11.77 -10.15 -6.28
N ARG A 4 -10.84 -11.08 -6.06
CA ARG A 4 -9.62 -10.84 -5.28
C ARG A 4 -8.46 -10.36 -6.15
N GLU A 5 -8.56 -10.54 -7.45
CA GLU A 5 -7.49 -10.27 -8.43
C GLU A 5 -7.57 -8.85 -8.99
N THR A 6 -8.77 -8.25 -9.04
CA THR A 6 -8.99 -6.90 -9.59
C THR A 6 -8.60 -5.78 -8.63
N VAL A 7 -8.68 -6.01 -7.32
CA VAL A 7 -8.32 -4.99 -6.32
C VAL A 7 -6.80 -4.83 -6.21
N LEU A 8 -6.04 -5.86 -6.62
CA LEU A 8 -4.58 -5.79 -6.67
C LEU A 8 -4.08 -4.88 -7.81
N SER A 9 -4.87 -4.67 -8.87
CA SER A 9 -4.41 -3.97 -10.08
C SER A 9 -4.32 -2.46 -9.92
N ALA A 10 -5.33 -1.79 -9.35
CA ALA A 10 -5.36 -0.32 -9.37
C ALA A 10 -4.24 0.35 -8.55
N ALA A 11 -3.88 -0.22 -7.39
CA ALA A 11 -2.76 0.28 -6.58
C ALA A 11 -1.40 -0.07 -7.22
N THR A 12 -1.33 -1.19 -7.94
CA THR A 12 -0.12 -1.66 -8.62
C THR A 12 0.17 -0.85 -9.89
N GLU A 13 -0.87 -0.45 -10.62
CA GLU A 13 -0.77 0.30 -11.88
C GLU A 13 -0.31 1.75 -11.68
N LEU A 14 -0.64 2.37 -10.54
CA LEU A 14 -0.26 3.77 -10.23
C LEU A 14 1.06 3.89 -9.45
N GLY A 15 1.59 2.78 -8.93
CA GLY A 15 2.79 2.79 -8.08
C GLY A 15 2.61 3.57 -6.77
N CYS A 16 3.72 3.89 -6.11
CA CYS A 16 3.67 4.69 -4.88
C CYS A 16 3.15 6.12 -5.16
N PRO A 17 2.16 6.64 -4.41
CA PRO A 17 1.62 7.99 -4.64
C PRO A 17 2.64 9.11 -4.37
N VAL A 18 3.74 8.82 -3.67
CA VAL A 18 4.78 9.81 -3.31
C VAL A 18 5.87 9.88 -4.38
N CYS A 19 6.62 8.80 -4.58
CA CYS A 19 7.71 8.83 -5.55
C CYS A 19 7.25 8.58 -6.99
N ARG A 20 6.11 7.91 -7.20
CA ARG A 20 5.61 7.44 -8.51
C ARG A 20 6.60 6.60 -9.35
N GLU A 21 7.80 6.35 -8.84
CA GLU A 21 8.84 5.52 -9.48
C GLU A 21 8.37 4.09 -9.73
N GLY A 22 7.53 3.54 -8.85
CA GLY A 22 6.96 2.20 -9.02
C GLY A 22 6.15 2.03 -10.31
N ALA A 23 5.52 3.11 -10.80
CA ALA A 23 4.74 3.09 -12.04
C ALA A 23 5.63 2.99 -13.30
N TYR A 24 6.87 3.50 -13.23
CA TYR A 24 7.80 3.55 -14.38
C TYR A 24 8.85 2.44 -14.35
N SER A 25 9.31 2.06 -13.16
CA SER A 25 10.35 1.04 -12.96
C SER A 25 9.78 -0.37 -12.85
N GLY A 26 8.46 -0.54 -12.87
CA GLY A 26 7.81 -1.84 -12.58
C GLY A 26 8.02 -2.30 -11.13
N GLY A 27 8.47 -1.39 -10.26
CA GLY A 27 8.58 -1.60 -8.82
C GLY A 27 7.19 -1.65 -8.22
N GLN A 28 6.56 -2.82 -8.29
CA GLN A 28 5.24 -3.04 -7.76
C GLN A 28 5.25 -2.77 -6.25
N PRO A 29 4.26 -2.05 -5.73
CA PRO A 29 4.19 -1.83 -4.30
C PRO A 29 3.98 -3.15 -3.58
N ARG A 30 4.73 -3.35 -2.49
CA ARG A 30 4.60 -4.56 -1.69
C ARG A 30 3.29 -4.48 -0.90
N PHE A 31 2.36 -5.36 -1.20
CA PHE A 31 1.18 -5.58 -0.36
C PHE A 31 1.62 -6.16 0.98
N VAL A 32 1.23 -5.50 2.07
CA VAL A 32 1.58 -5.92 3.43
C VAL A 32 0.40 -6.64 4.06
N THR A 33 -0.74 -5.97 4.17
CA THR A 33 -1.94 -6.56 4.78
C THR A 33 -3.23 -5.90 4.30
N SER A 34 -4.36 -6.52 4.62
CA SER A 34 -5.69 -5.95 4.43
C SER A 34 -6.47 -6.05 5.73
N THR A 35 -6.98 -4.94 6.24
CA THR A 35 -7.84 -4.90 7.44
C THR A 35 -9.28 -4.57 7.09
N SER A 36 -10.23 -5.14 7.82
CA SER A 36 -11.65 -4.76 7.75
C SER A 36 -11.90 -3.44 8.49
N PRO A 37 -12.69 -2.48 7.94
CA PRO A 37 -13.47 -2.56 6.72
C PRO A 37 -12.71 -2.02 5.50
N VAL A 38 -11.93 -2.88 4.85
CA VAL A 38 -11.29 -2.68 3.53
C VAL A 38 -10.25 -1.54 3.47
N ASP A 39 -9.32 -1.50 4.42
CA ASP A 39 -8.06 -0.76 4.26
C ASP A 39 -6.96 -1.74 3.81
N LEU A 40 -6.41 -1.54 2.62
CA LEU A 40 -5.30 -2.32 2.08
C LEU A 40 -4.01 -1.55 2.33
N LEU A 41 -3.07 -2.12 3.09
CA LEU A 41 -1.79 -1.51 3.41
C LEU A 41 -0.73 -1.93 2.38
N TYR A 42 -0.04 -0.93 1.83
CA TYR A 42 1.06 -1.11 0.90
C TYR A 42 2.31 -0.37 1.40
N ARG A 43 3.47 -0.91 1.01
CA ARG A 43 4.78 -0.28 1.24
C ARG A 43 5.54 -0.17 -0.08
N CYS A 44 6.14 0.99 -0.34
CA CYS A 44 7.02 1.16 -1.49
C CYS A 44 8.40 0.59 -1.17
N GLU A 45 8.97 -0.23 -2.04
CA GLU A 45 10.33 -0.74 -1.83
C GLU A 45 11.41 0.28 -2.26
N VAL A 46 11.04 1.37 -2.93
CA VAL A 46 11.97 2.40 -3.41
C VAL A 46 12.14 3.53 -2.37
N CYS A 47 11.03 4.16 -1.99
CA CYS A 47 11.05 5.29 -1.05
C CYS A 47 10.58 4.91 0.36
N HIS A 48 10.28 3.63 0.59
CA HIS A 48 9.83 3.08 1.88
C HIS A 48 8.55 3.70 2.44
N THR A 49 7.87 4.57 1.69
CA THR A 49 6.61 5.19 2.09
C THR A 49 5.50 4.16 2.25
N TRP A 50 4.68 4.35 3.27
CA TRP A 50 3.46 3.61 3.52
C TRP A 50 2.26 4.33 2.92
N TRP A 51 1.29 3.58 2.42
CA TRP A 51 -0.03 4.12 2.08
C TRP A 51 -1.07 3.04 2.20
N PHE A 52 -2.32 3.47 2.37
CA PHE A 52 -3.44 2.58 2.27
C PHE A 52 -4.31 2.92 1.06
N ASP A 53 -4.88 1.88 0.48
CA ASP A 53 -5.99 1.98 -0.46
C ASP A 53 -7.28 1.65 0.29
N ASN A 54 -8.25 2.55 0.19
CA ASN A 54 -9.60 2.30 0.67
C ASN A 54 -10.63 2.86 -0.33
N SER A 55 -11.92 2.72 -0.01
CA SER A 55 -13.02 3.21 -0.85
C SER A 55 -13.01 4.73 -1.12
N ARG A 56 -12.19 5.51 -0.39
CA ARG A 56 -11.99 6.96 -0.62
C ARG A 56 -10.76 7.27 -1.48
N GLY A 57 -9.93 6.28 -1.78
CA GLY A 57 -8.74 6.38 -2.62
C GLY A 57 -7.42 6.20 -1.86
N LEU A 58 -6.31 6.35 -2.59
CA LEU A 58 -4.95 6.17 -2.08
C LEU A 58 -4.55 7.31 -1.14
N ARG A 59 -4.12 6.96 0.07
CA ARG A 59 -3.69 7.92 1.10
C ARG A 59 -2.30 7.56 1.63
N PRO A 60 -1.26 8.37 1.32
CA PRO A 60 0.06 8.18 1.91
C PRO A 60 0.02 8.43 3.42
N MET A 61 0.86 7.71 4.14
CA MET A 61 1.03 7.77 5.59
C MET A 61 2.51 7.79 5.93
N THR A 62 2.83 8.37 7.08
CA THR A 62 4.14 8.23 7.71
C THR A 62 4.31 6.85 8.34
N ASP A 63 5.56 6.43 8.58
CA ASP A 63 5.85 5.20 9.34
C ASP A 63 5.21 5.20 10.73
N GLU A 64 5.13 6.37 11.37
CA GLU A 64 4.54 6.52 12.70
C GLU A 64 3.03 6.23 12.65
N GLU A 65 2.29 6.86 11.72
CA GLU A 65 0.87 6.60 11.50
C GLU A 65 0.60 5.14 11.09
N ALA A 66 1.46 4.58 10.24
CA ALA A 66 1.35 3.19 9.82
C ALA A 66 1.57 2.26 11.01
N ARG A 67 2.51 2.55 11.91
CA ARG A 67 2.78 1.77 13.13
C ARG A 67 1.69 1.93 14.18
N GLU A 68 1.09 3.11 14.32
CA GLU A 68 -0.06 3.31 15.21
C GLU A 68 -1.29 2.53 14.72
N ARG A 69 -1.52 2.48 13.40
CA ARG A 69 -2.67 1.77 12.82
C ARG A 69 -2.45 0.26 12.65
N PHE A 70 -1.23 -0.14 12.30
CA PHE A 70 -0.84 -1.51 11.98
C PHE A 70 0.43 -1.91 12.75
N PRO A 71 0.37 -1.92 14.10
CA PRO A 71 1.55 -2.14 14.94
C PRO A 71 2.20 -3.52 14.71
N ASN A 72 1.43 -4.53 14.32
CA ASN A 72 1.92 -5.88 14.06
C ASN A 72 2.67 -6.02 12.73
N GLU A 73 2.44 -5.11 11.78
CA GLU A 73 2.94 -5.22 10.40
C GLU A 73 4.11 -4.27 10.11
N VAL A 74 4.10 -3.08 10.73
CA VAL A 74 5.10 -2.03 10.48
C VAL A 74 6.30 -2.14 11.43
N GLY A 75 6.17 -2.88 12.54
CA GLY A 75 7.18 -3.00 13.59
C GLY A 75 8.01 -4.29 13.62
N ASN A 76 7.85 -5.18 12.62
CA ASN A 76 8.40 -6.54 12.64
C ASN A 76 9.52 -6.77 11.59
N ASP A 77 10.23 -5.70 11.20
CA ASP A 77 11.41 -5.76 10.33
C ASP A 77 12.65 -6.29 11.08
#